data_AF-A0A8S9PHM9-F1
#
_entry.id   AF-A0A8S9PHM9-F1
#
_cell.length_a   1.000
_cell.length_b   1.000
_cell.length_c   1.000
_cell.angle_alpha   90.00
_cell.angle_beta   90.00
_cell.angle_gamma   90.00
#
_symmetry.space_group_name_H-M   'P 1'
#
loop_
_entity.id
_entity.type
_entity.pdbx_description
1 polymer ?
#
loop_
_entity_poly.entity_id
_entity_poly.type
_entity_poly.pdbx_seq_one_letter_code
_entity_poly.pdbx_strand_id
1 'polypeptide(L)'
;MVIAIAISIGVGLHATSHLACDFPRLIAADEETYKPVEQYFGVQPKSYVQFLKSVEVVTGTVMVILMTIAFTLATSWFRRNKLKSLPEPLKKITGFNAFWYTHHLFVIVYTLLVVHGYYVYLIKTWYRKTTWMYLMIPVVLYLSERLVRSLRSRIESVKILKIAVLQGEVLLLQMSRPNNFRYKSGQYMYLKCSDVSSLEWHPFSITSAPGDDYLSVHIRDQGDWTNKLRSTFSDVCSPAIPGKMSERRADLWNGDNLLTTKFCFHKENF
;
A
#
# COMPACT_ATOMS: atom_id res chain seq x y z
N MET A 1 -4.34 5.50 -11.72
CA MET A 1 -5.76 5.30 -12.08
C MET A 1 -5.91 4.80 -13.51
N VAL A 2 -5.28 5.46 -14.50
CA VAL A 2 -5.33 5.05 -15.93
C VAL A 2 -4.91 3.59 -16.15
N ILE A 3 -3.72 3.19 -15.67
CA ILE A 3 -3.22 1.82 -15.83
C ILE A 3 -4.16 0.79 -15.20
N ALA A 4 -4.66 1.06 -13.98
CA ALA A 4 -5.58 0.15 -13.30
C ALA A 4 -6.90 -0.03 -14.07
N ILE A 5 -7.43 1.05 -14.67
CA ILE A 5 -8.63 0.98 -15.52
C ILE A 5 -8.37 0.13 -16.77
N ALA A 6 -7.23 0.35 -17.44
CA ALA A 6 -6.86 -0.43 -18.62
C ALA A 6 -6.71 -1.93 -18.28
N ILE A 7 -6.09 -2.24 -17.13
CA ILE A 7 -5.99 -3.63 -16.63
C ILE A 7 -7.38 -4.20 -16.38
N SER A 8 -8.28 -3.49 -15.70
CA SER A 8 -9.65 -3.96 -15.45
C SER A 8 -10.39 -4.29 -16.75
N ILE A 9 -10.28 -3.43 -17.77
CA ILE A 9 -10.91 -3.65 -19.07
C ILE A 9 -10.30 -4.88 -19.75
N GLY A 10 -8.97 -4.98 -19.78
CA GLY A 10 -8.28 -6.12 -20.38
C GLY A 10 -8.63 -7.45 -19.71
N VAL A 11 -8.66 -7.49 -18.37
CA VAL A 11 -9.07 -8.67 -17.60
C VAL A 11 -10.53 -9.01 -17.85
N GLY A 12 -11.42 -8.02 -17.91
CA GLY A 12 -12.84 -8.24 -18.19
C GLY A 12 -13.07 -8.84 -19.58
N LEU A 13 -12.42 -8.30 -20.61
CA LEU A 13 -12.47 -8.84 -21.96
C LEU A 13 -11.92 -10.27 -22.01
N HIS A 14 -10.76 -10.50 -21.41
CA HIS A 14 -10.13 -11.82 -21.36
C HIS A 14 -11.01 -12.88 -20.67
N ALA A 15 -11.50 -12.57 -19.47
CA ALA A 15 -12.37 -13.49 -18.71
C ALA A 15 -13.68 -13.78 -19.45
N THR A 16 -14.28 -12.75 -20.08
CA THR A 16 -15.52 -12.92 -20.85
C THR A 16 -15.29 -13.80 -22.07
N SER A 17 -14.21 -13.58 -22.83
CA SER A 17 -13.88 -14.43 -23.99
C SER A 17 -13.73 -15.90 -23.61
N HIS A 18 -13.07 -16.20 -22.50
CA HIS A 18 -12.94 -17.58 -22.02
C HIS A 18 -14.29 -18.19 -21.62
N LEU A 19 -15.07 -17.49 -20.79
CA LEU A 19 -16.32 -18.03 -20.23
C LEU A 19 -17.46 -18.12 -21.24
N ALA A 20 -17.57 -17.15 -22.15
CA ALA A 20 -18.70 -17.01 -23.07
C ALA A 20 -18.41 -17.56 -24.48
N CYS A 21 -17.15 -17.57 -24.92
CA CYS A 21 -16.80 -17.99 -26.28
C CYS A 21 -16.00 -19.30 -26.29
N ASP A 22 -14.85 -19.34 -25.62
CA ASP A 22 -13.91 -20.44 -25.77
C ASP A 22 -14.44 -21.75 -25.18
N PHE A 23 -14.85 -21.75 -23.90
CA PHE A 23 -15.30 -22.98 -23.25
C PHE A 23 -16.58 -23.54 -23.87
N PRO A 24 -17.63 -22.74 -24.15
CA PRO A 24 -18.81 -23.25 -24.84
C PRO A 24 -18.47 -23.84 -26.22
N ARG A 25 -17.57 -23.18 -26.97
CA ARG A 25 -17.15 -23.66 -28.30
C ARG A 25 -16.37 -24.97 -28.24
N LEU A 26 -15.49 -25.15 -27.26
CA LEU A 26 -14.72 -26.38 -27.08
C LEU A 26 -15.61 -27.57 -26.67
N ILE A 27 -16.64 -27.32 -25.86
CA ILE A 27 -17.61 -28.36 -25.45
C ILE A 27 -18.52 -28.74 -26.62
N ALA A 28 -18.95 -27.76 -27.42
CA ALA A 28 -19.87 -27.98 -28.54
C ALA A 28 -19.19 -28.47 -29.84
N ALA A 29 -17.86 -28.50 -29.89
CA ALA A 29 -17.11 -28.96 -31.07
C ALA A 29 -17.39 -30.45 -31.33
N ASP A 30 -17.62 -30.80 -32.59
CA ASP A 30 -17.61 -32.18 -33.04
C ASP A 30 -16.19 -32.77 -33.04
N GLU A 31 -16.07 -34.08 -33.18
CA GLU A 31 -14.79 -34.79 -33.11
C GLU A 31 -13.79 -34.35 -34.19
N GLU A 32 -14.26 -34.06 -35.41
CA GLU A 32 -13.41 -33.61 -36.51
C GLU A 32 -12.83 -32.21 -36.22
N THR A 33 -13.66 -31.31 -35.69
CA THR A 33 -13.25 -29.97 -35.27
C THR A 33 -12.34 -29.98 -34.03
N TYR A 34 -12.55 -30.90 -33.09
CA TYR A 34 -11.78 -30.96 -31.85
C TYR A 34 -10.40 -31.63 -32.00
N LYS A 35 -10.31 -32.66 -32.85
CA LYS A 35 -9.07 -33.43 -33.09
C LYS A 35 -7.80 -32.58 -33.32
N PRO A 36 -7.80 -31.49 -34.12
CA PRO A 36 -6.59 -30.67 -34.29
C PRO A 36 -6.19 -29.88 -33.03
N VAL A 37 -7.14 -29.59 -32.12
CA VAL A 37 -6.91 -28.79 -30.90
C VAL A 37 -6.72 -29.65 -29.64
N GLU A 38 -7.04 -30.95 -29.71
CA GLU A 38 -6.82 -31.94 -28.64
C GLU A 38 -5.37 -31.92 -28.11
N GLN A 39 -4.39 -31.72 -28.99
CA GLN A 39 -2.99 -31.60 -28.60
C GLN A 39 -2.70 -30.45 -27.61
N TYR A 40 -3.54 -29.40 -27.59
CA TYR A 40 -3.41 -28.25 -26.70
C TYR A 40 -4.29 -28.41 -25.46
N PHE A 41 -5.57 -28.77 -25.64
CA PHE A 41 -6.56 -28.80 -24.56
C PHE A 41 -6.71 -30.17 -23.87
N GLY A 42 -6.07 -31.22 -24.39
CA GLY A 42 -6.22 -32.57 -23.89
C GLY A 42 -7.54 -33.21 -24.34
N VAL A 43 -8.00 -34.21 -23.60
CA VAL A 43 -9.26 -34.93 -23.90
C VAL A 43 -10.44 -33.96 -23.84
N GLN A 44 -11.33 -34.05 -24.83
CA GLN A 44 -12.51 -33.20 -24.89
C GLN A 44 -13.37 -33.31 -23.62
N PRO A 45 -13.62 -32.18 -22.93
CA PRO A 45 -14.46 -32.19 -21.74
C PRO A 45 -15.92 -32.28 -22.13
N LYS A 46 -16.66 -33.12 -21.41
CA LYS A 46 -18.06 -33.44 -21.71
C LYS A 46 -19.05 -32.48 -21.03
N SER A 47 -18.56 -31.63 -20.14
CA SER A 47 -19.39 -30.73 -19.34
C SER A 47 -18.68 -29.43 -19.00
N TYR A 48 -19.43 -28.33 -18.96
CA TYR A 48 -18.95 -27.03 -18.53
C TYR A 48 -18.40 -27.05 -17.09
N VAL A 49 -19.02 -27.85 -16.22
CA VAL A 49 -18.58 -28.00 -14.81
C VAL A 49 -17.19 -28.63 -14.72
N GLN A 50 -16.82 -29.49 -15.68
CA GLN A 50 -15.48 -30.08 -15.74
C GLN A 50 -14.44 -29.00 -16.05
N PHE A 51 -14.75 -28.08 -16.97
CA PHE A 51 -13.89 -26.93 -17.27
C PHE A 51 -13.77 -25.96 -16.10
N LEU A 52 -14.85 -25.70 -15.36
CA LEU A 52 -14.81 -24.83 -14.19
C LEU A 52 -13.85 -25.32 -13.08
N LYS A 53 -13.57 -26.62 -13.04
CA LYS A 53 -12.62 -27.23 -12.09
C LYS A 53 -11.17 -27.18 -12.58
N SER A 54 -10.92 -26.71 -13.79
CA SER A 54 -9.57 -26.65 -14.33
C SER A 54 -8.72 -25.59 -13.60
N VAL A 55 -7.40 -25.81 -13.60
CA VAL A 55 -6.47 -24.95 -12.85
C VAL A 55 -6.55 -23.51 -13.35
N GLU A 56 -6.68 -23.31 -14.64
CA GLU A 56 -6.77 -22.05 -15.37
C GLU A 56 -8.03 -21.29 -14.98
N VAL A 57 -9.18 -21.97 -14.93
CA VAL A 57 -10.44 -21.33 -14.51
C VAL A 57 -10.42 -21.00 -13.03
N VAL A 58 -10.02 -21.94 -12.17
CA VAL A 58 -9.97 -21.72 -10.72
C VAL A 58 -9.01 -20.57 -10.38
N THR A 59 -7.79 -20.59 -10.93
CA THR A 59 -6.83 -19.50 -10.71
C THR A 59 -7.33 -18.17 -11.29
N GLY A 60 -7.92 -18.18 -12.49
CA GLY A 60 -8.50 -17.00 -13.14
C GLY A 60 -9.63 -16.37 -12.32
N THR A 61 -10.59 -17.18 -11.86
CA THR A 61 -11.71 -16.72 -11.03
C THR A 61 -11.24 -16.15 -9.70
N VAL A 62 -10.31 -16.83 -9.01
CA VAL A 62 -9.75 -16.33 -7.75
C VAL A 62 -9.03 -15.00 -7.97
N MET A 63 -8.24 -14.86 -9.04
CA MET A 63 -7.58 -13.60 -9.38
C MET A 63 -8.60 -12.46 -9.61
N VAL A 64 -9.64 -12.70 -10.41
CA VAL A 64 -10.68 -11.70 -10.69
C VAL A 64 -11.35 -11.25 -9.40
N ILE A 65 -11.75 -12.18 -8.52
CA ILE A 65 -12.37 -11.85 -7.23
C ILE A 65 -11.45 -10.97 -6.37
N LEU A 66 -10.19 -11.37 -6.22
CA LEU A 66 -9.21 -10.61 -5.42
C LEU A 66 -8.97 -9.21 -6.02
N MET A 67 -8.86 -9.11 -7.34
CA MET A 67 -8.70 -7.84 -8.05
C MET A 67 -9.92 -6.94 -7.89
N THR A 68 -11.13 -7.48 -7.98
CA THR A 68 -12.37 -6.72 -7.76
C THR A 68 -12.39 -6.12 -6.35
N ILE A 69 -12.05 -6.90 -5.32
CA ILE A 69 -11.96 -6.41 -3.93
C ILE A 69 -10.93 -5.30 -3.82
N ALA A 70 -9.70 -5.55 -4.29
CA ALA A 70 -8.58 -4.61 -4.18
C ALA A 70 -8.86 -3.30 -4.93
N PHE A 71 -9.41 -3.37 -6.15
CA PHE A 71 -9.70 -2.18 -6.96
C PHE A 71 -10.86 -1.38 -6.41
N THR A 72 -11.90 -2.04 -5.89
CA THR A 72 -13.04 -1.37 -5.25
C THR A 72 -12.56 -0.57 -4.03
N LEU A 73 -11.80 -1.18 -3.13
CA LEU A 73 -11.29 -0.50 -1.93
C LEU A 73 -10.20 0.53 -2.23
N ALA A 74 -9.51 0.42 -3.37
CA ALA A 74 -8.55 1.43 -3.84
C ALA A 74 -9.21 2.70 -4.42
N THR A 75 -10.49 2.66 -4.78
CA THR A 75 -11.17 3.87 -5.26
C THR A 75 -11.20 4.95 -4.19
N SER A 76 -11.10 6.23 -4.63
CA SER A 76 -10.95 7.36 -3.71
C SER A 76 -12.12 7.53 -2.74
N TRP A 77 -13.30 7.00 -3.09
CA TRP A 77 -14.52 7.07 -2.31
C TRP A 77 -14.42 6.15 -1.07
N PHE A 78 -13.99 4.90 -1.27
CA PHE A 78 -13.80 3.92 -0.21
C PHE A 78 -12.53 4.19 0.61
N ARG A 79 -11.40 4.48 -0.06
CA ARG A 79 -10.12 4.75 0.60
C ARG A 79 -10.15 5.98 1.52
N ARG A 80 -10.87 7.05 1.13
CA ARG A 80 -10.99 8.29 1.93
C ARG A 80 -12.24 8.31 2.81
N ASN A 81 -12.92 7.17 2.96
CA ASN A 81 -14.15 7.03 3.76
C ASN A 81 -15.21 8.10 3.47
N LYS A 82 -15.39 8.46 2.18
CA LYS A 82 -16.34 9.51 1.78
C LYS A 82 -17.80 9.05 1.78
N LEU A 83 -18.05 7.74 1.78
CA LEU A 83 -19.40 7.19 1.94
C LEU A 83 -19.81 7.20 3.41
N LYS A 84 -20.34 8.34 3.86
CA LYS A 84 -20.87 8.49 5.23
C LYS A 84 -22.14 7.65 5.50
N SER A 85 -22.84 7.21 4.45
CA SER A 85 -24.12 6.49 4.50
C SER A 85 -24.02 4.96 4.52
N LEU A 86 -22.81 4.38 4.64
CA LEU A 86 -22.66 2.91 4.67
C LEU A 86 -23.18 2.30 5.98
N PRO A 87 -23.74 1.07 5.94
CA PRO A 87 -24.00 0.27 7.14
C PRO A 87 -22.74 0.09 8.00
N GLU A 88 -22.90 0.03 9.33
CA GLU A 88 -21.79 -0.13 10.29
C GLU A 88 -20.77 -1.25 9.97
N PRO A 89 -21.15 -2.47 9.55
CA PRO A 89 -20.15 -3.48 9.20
C PRO A 89 -19.30 -3.09 7.99
N LEU A 90 -19.87 -2.34 7.04
CA LEU A 90 -19.16 -1.88 5.85
C LEU A 90 -18.25 -0.68 6.15
N LYS A 91 -18.60 0.19 7.10
CA LYS A 91 -17.71 1.27 7.55
C LYS A 91 -16.39 0.75 8.15
N LYS A 92 -16.40 -0.44 8.76
CA LYS A 92 -15.19 -1.05 9.33
C LYS A 92 -14.20 -1.56 8.28
N ILE A 93 -14.67 -1.82 7.06
CA ILE A 93 -13.85 -2.29 5.93
C ILE A 93 -13.53 -1.17 4.93
N THR A 94 -13.84 0.09 5.25
CA THR A 94 -13.43 1.27 4.47
C THR A 94 -12.28 2.01 5.15
N GLY A 95 -11.64 2.93 4.43
CA GLY A 95 -10.52 3.73 4.95
C GLY A 95 -9.14 3.26 4.49
N PHE A 96 -8.10 3.94 4.97
CA PHE A 96 -6.73 3.76 4.50
C PHE A 96 -6.16 2.38 4.85
N ASN A 97 -6.40 1.88 6.06
CA ASN A 97 -5.90 0.57 6.50
C ASN A 97 -6.50 -0.56 5.66
N ALA A 98 -7.82 -0.54 5.45
CA ALA A 98 -8.49 -1.53 4.60
C ALA A 98 -7.97 -1.48 3.16
N PHE A 99 -7.81 -0.28 2.60
CA PHE A 99 -7.13 -0.10 1.31
C PHE A 99 -5.73 -0.73 1.34
N TRP A 100 -4.90 -0.43 2.34
CA TRP A 100 -3.52 -0.90 2.40
C TRP A 100 -3.43 -2.43 2.43
N TYR A 101 -4.19 -3.10 3.30
CA TYR A 101 -4.18 -4.56 3.41
C TYR A 101 -4.72 -5.23 2.14
N THR A 102 -5.84 -4.75 1.62
CA THR A 102 -6.43 -5.33 0.41
C THR A 102 -5.59 -5.05 -0.83
N HIS A 103 -4.83 -3.95 -0.86
CA HIS A 103 -3.90 -3.69 -1.95
C HIS A 103 -2.79 -4.74 -1.98
N HIS A 104 -2.26 -5.18 -0.83
CA HIS A 104 -1.23 -6.22 -0.74
C HIS A 104 -1.67 -7.60 -1.26
N LEU A 105 -2.98 -7.81 -1.50
CA LEU A 105 -3.46 -8.97 -2.26
C LEU A 105 -2.82 -9.06 -3.65
N PHE A 106 -2.20 -7.97 -4.16
CA PHE A 106 -1.38 -8.02 -5.37
C PHE A 106 -0.35 -9.15 -5.31
N VAL A 107 0.27 -9.43 -4.16
CA VAL A 107 1.28 -10.50 -4.03
C VAL A 107 0.68 -11.85 -4.42
N ILE A 108 -0.51 -12.16 -3.88
CA ILE A 108 -1.24 -13.39 -4.17
C ILE A 108 -1.66 -13.42 -5.64
N VAL A 109 -2.18 -12.30 -6.17
CA VAL A 109 -2.58 -12.19 -7.58
C VAL A 109 -1.41 -12.40 -8.53
N TYR A 110 -0.22 -11.83 -8.27
CA TYR A 110 0.97 -12.05 -9.09
C TYR A 110 1.44 -13.50 -9.04
N THR A 111 1.42 -14.15 -7.86
CA THR A 111 1.72 -15.59 -7.75
C THR A 111 0.73 -16.42 -8.55
N LEU A 112 -0.57 -16.16 -8.41
CA LEU A 112 -1.61 -16.83 -9.18
C LEU A 112 -1.49 -16.55 -10.68
N LEU A 113 -1.03 -15.37 -11.09
CA LEU A 113 -0.82 -15.03 -12.50
C LEU A 113 0.34 -15.84 -13.11
N VAL A 114 1.40 -16.08 -12.35
CA VAL A 114 2.49 -16.98 -12.76
C VAL A 114 1.99 -18.41 -12.88
N VAL A 115 1.24 -18.91 -11.90
CA VAL A 115 0.65 -20.27 -11.94
C VAL A 115 -0.32 -20.40 -13.11
N HIS A 116 -1.25 -19.47 -13.25
CA HIS A 116 -2.22 -19.40 -14.34
C HIS A 116 -1.52 -19.41 -15.70
N GLY A 117 -0.51 -18.53 -15.89
CA GLY A 117 0.32 -18.46 -17.09
C GLY A 117 1.14 -19.72 -17.35
N TYR A 118 1.59 -20.39 -16.28
CA TYR A 118 2.37 -21.62 -16.39
C TYR A 118 1.51 -22.81 -16.80
N TYR A 119 0.25 -22.90 -16.36
CA TYR A 119 -0.63 -24.01 -16.72
C TYR A 119 -1.45 -23.78 -18.01
N VAL A 120 -1.32 -22.62 -18.68
CA VAL A 120 -2.01 -22.37 -19.97
C VAL A 120 -1.83 -23.51 -20.97
N TYR A 121 -2.97 -24.05 -21.43
CA TYR A 121 -3.11 -25.17 -22.35
C TYR A 121 -2.40 -25.00 -23.70
N LEU A 122 -2.35 -23.77 -24.23
CA LEU A 122 -1.88 -23.49 -25.58
C LEU A 122 -0.36 -23.68 -25.76
N ILE A 123 0.43 -23.55 -24.70
CA ILE A 123 1.89 -23.52 -24.79
C ILE A 123 2.49 -24.49 -23.78
N LYS A 124 2.87 -25.68 -24.25
CA LYS A 124 3.47 -26.73 -23.40
C LYS A 124 4.97 -26.54 -23.18
N THR A 125 5.69 -25.94 -24.14
CA THR A 125 7.13 -25.72 -24.03
C THR A 125 7.46 -24.57 -23.07
N TRP A 126 8.25 -24.85 -22.04
CA TRP A 126 8.51 -23.92 -20.93
C TRP A 126 9.11 -22.59 -21.36
N TYR A 127 10.04 -22.58 -22.32
CA TYR A 127 10.71 -21.37 -22.82
C TYR A 127 9.82 -20.51 -23.72
N ARG A 128 8.67 -21.02 -24.20
CA ARG A 128 7.67 -20.22 -24.93
C ARG A 128 6.63 -19.60 -24.01
N LYS A 129 6.62 -19.96 -22.71
CA LYS A 129 5.73 -19.35 -21.72
C LYS A 129 6.27 -17.96 -21.38
N THR A 130 5.66 -16.92 -21.93
CA THR A 130 6.17 -15.54 -21.82
C THR A 130 5.70 -14.80 -20.57
N THR A 131 4.63 -15.25 -19.90
CA THR A 131 4.03 -14.55 -18.75
C THR A 131 5.05 -14.26 -17.65
N TRP A 132 5.85 -15.25 -17.25
CA TRP A 132 6.87 -15.05 -16.21
C TRP A 132 7.99 -14.12 -16.71
N MET A 133 8.37 -14.17 -17.99
CA MET A 133 9.42 -13.32 -18.56
C MET A 133 9.03 -11.84 -18.50
N TYR A 134 7.80 -11.52 -18.93
CA TYR A 134 7.27 -10.14 -18.87
C TYR A 134 7.09 -9.64 -17.43
N LEU A 135 6.85 -10.54 -16.47
CA LEU A 135 6.74 -10.19 -15.05
C LEU A 135 8.11 -9.99 -14.39
N MET A 136 9.11 -10.78 -14.76
CA MET A 136 10.42 -10.77 -14.09
C MET A 136 11.14 -9.42 -14.24
N ILE A 137 11.11 -8.80 -15.42
CA ILE A 137 11.83 -7.54 -15.65
C ILE A 137 11.31 -6.41 -14.73
N PRO A 138 10.00 -6.08 -14.68
CA PRO A 138 9.48 -5.08 -13.76
C PRO A 138 9.68 -5.44 -12.28
N VAL A 139 9.54 -6.71 -11.91
CA VAL A 139 9.72 -7.16 -10.52
C VAL A 139 11.16 -6.98 -10.07
N VAL A 140 12.14 -7.38 -10.89
CA VAL A 140 13.57 -7.19 -10.57
C VAL A 140 13.93 -5.70 -10.50
N LEU A 141 13.41 -4.87 -11.41
CA LEU A 141 13.60 -3.42 -11.34
C LEU A 141 13.00 -2.81 -10.07
N TYR A 142 11.79 -3.22 -9.69
CA TYR A 142 11.15 -2.76 -8.46
C TYR A 142 11.91 -3.22 -7.21
N LEU A 143 12.30 -4.50 -7.14
CA LEU A 143 13.04 -5.04 -5.99
C LEU A 143 14.43 -4.43 -5.88
N SER A 144 15.10 -4.15 -7.00
CA SER A 144 16.40 -3.49 -6.99
C SER A 144 16.31 -2.03 -6.54
N GLU A 145 15.30 -1.27 -6.99
CA GLU A 145 15.01 0.07 -6.48
C GLU A 145 14.76 0.05 -4.96
N ARG A 146 13.89 -0.86 -4.50
CA ARG A 146 13.57 -1.00 -3.08
C ARG A 146 14.78 -1.42 -2.25
N LEU A 147 15.61 -2.31 -2.78
CA LEU A 147 16.84 -2.75 -2.12
C LEU A 147 17.85 -1.60 -2.04
N VAL A 148 18.11 -0.89 -3.14
CA VAL A 148 19.01 0.29 -3.14
C VAL A 148 18.52 1.33 -2.14
N ARG A 149 17.21 1.61 -2.12
CA ARG A 149 16.60 2.55 -1.17
C ARG A 149 16.78 2.10 0.27
N SER A 150 16.60 0.81 0.54
CA SER A 150 16.81 0.22 1.88
C SER A 150 18.28 0.27 2.30
N LEU A 151 19.22 -0.11 1.43
CA LEU A 151 20.65 -0.11 1.70
C LEU A 151 21.22 1.29 1.92
N ARG A 152 20.65 2.29 1.22
CA ARG A 152 21.08 3.67 1.32
C ARG A 152 20.42 4.40 2.50
N SER A 153 19.37 3.83 3.05
CA SER A 153 18.65 4.43 4.15
C SER A 153 19.40 4.27 5.46
N ARG A 154 19.28 5.29 6.31
CA ARG A 154 19.83 5.29 7.65
C ARG A 154 18.70 5.49 8.64
N ILE A 155 18.57 4.57 9.58
CA ILE A 155 17.63 4.65 10.70
C ILE A 155 18.40 5.18 11.90
N GLU A 156 18.04 6.36 12.37
CA GLU A 156 18.68 7.01 13.51
C GLU A 156 17.63 7.36 14.57
N SER A 157 17.98 7.16 15.85
CA SER A 157 17.14 7.58 16.96
C SER A 157 17.37 9.05 17.28
N VAL A 158 16.31 9.84 17.35
CA VAL A 158 16.37 11.27 17.72
C VAL A 158 15.60 11.52 19.01
N LYS A 159 16.09 12.47 19.81
CA LYS A 159 15.41 12.97 21.00
C LYS A 159 14.46 14.09 20.60
N ILE A 160 13.29 14.15 21.22
CA ILE A 160 12.39 15.30 21.07
C ILE A 160 12.95 16.44 21.90
N LEU A 161 13.11 17.61 21.30
CA LEU A 161 13.55 18.83 21.98
C LEU A 161 12.35 19.67 22.41
N LYS A 162 11.35 19.78 21.53
CA LYS A 162 10.18 20.63 21.77
C LYS A 162 8.97 20.16 20.96
N ILE A 163 7.81 20.28 21.58
CA ILE A 163 6.52 20.00 20.98
C ILE A 163 5.63 21.23 21.14
N ALA A 164 4.92 21.58 20.08
CA ALA A 164 3.95 22.66 20.09
C ALA A 164 2.70 22.25 19.31
N VAL A 165 1.55 22.30 19.98
CA VAL A 165 0.24 22.13 19.32
C VAL A 165 -0.17 23.50 18.77
N LEU A 166 -0.25 23.61 17.45
CA LEU A 166 -0.58 24.86 16.75
C LEU A 166 -2.09 24.94 16.47
N GLN A 167 -2.59 26.17 16.34
CA GLN A 167 -3.96 26.42 15.86
C GLN A 167 -4.10 25.88 14.42
N GLY A 168 -5.17 25.14 14.13
CA GLY A 168 -5.42 24.54 12.82
C GLY A 168 -5.04 23.05 12.69
N GLU A 169 -5.05 22.30 13.79
CA GLU A 169 -4.83 20.84 13.81
C GLU A 169 -3.45 20.41 13.31
N VAL A 170 -2.43 21.22 13.60
CA VAL A 170 -1.03 20.95 13.26
C VAL A 170 -0.20 20.78 14.52
N LEU A 171 0.61 19.72 14.54
CA LEU A 171 1.63 19.48 15.57
C LEU A 171 3.00 19.87 15.02
N LEU A 172 3.68 20.79 15.70
CA LEU A 172 5.09 21.09 15.47
C LEU A 172 5.94 20.18 16.39
N LEU A 173 6.80 19.38 15.77
CA LEU A 173 7.76 18.53 16.45
C LEU A 173 9.17 19.00 16.11
N GLN A 174 9.93 19.41 17.13
CA GLN A 174 11.36 19.73 17.04
C GLN A 174 12.17 18.62 17.71
N MET A 175 13.20 18.15 17.01
CA MET A 175 14.00 16.98 17.35
C MET A 175 15.49 17.30 17.28
N SER A 176 16.30 16.55 18.04
CA SER A 176 17.75 16.66 18.00
C SER A 176 18.28 16.28 16.61
N ARG A 177 19.21 17.06 16.08
CA ARG A 177 19.90 16.70 14.84
C ARG A 177 20.94 15.59 15.10
N PRO A 178 20.90 14.46 14.37
CA PRO A 178 21.92 13.43 14.48
C PRO A 178 23.28 13.90 13.99
N ASN A 179 24.34 13.27 14.52
CA ASN A 179 25.71 13.53 14.10
C ASN A 179 25.89 13.24 12.60
N ASN A 180 26.54 14.16 11.89
CA ASN A 180 26.76 14.12 10.44
C ASN A 180 25.48 14.06 9.59
N PHE A 181 24.34 14.50 10.13
CA PHE A 181 23.11 14.62 9.35
C PHE A 181 23.18 15.83 8.41
N ARG A 182 23.11 15.59 7.11
CA ARG A 182 23.05 16.64 6.06
C ARG A 182 21.78 16.45 5.26
N TYR A 183 21.07 17.51 4.92
CA TYR A 183 19.89 17.46 4.04
C TYR A 183 19.79 18.74 3.22
N LYS A 184 18.98 18.72 2.15
CA LYS A 184 18.67 19.88 1.32
C LYS A 184 17.25 20.36 1.62
N SER A 185 17.01 21.66 1.50
CA SER A 185 15.67 22.23 1.64
C SER A 185 14.67 21.54 0.72
N GLY A 186 13.47 21.26 1.23
CA GLY A 186 12.42 20.54 0.52
C GLY A 186 12.52 19.00 0.60
N GLN A 187 13.58 18.45 1.20
CA GLN A 187 13.61 17.01 1.50
C GLN A 187 12.62 16.65 2.61
N TYR A 188 12.23 15.39 2.64
CA TYR A 188 11.35 14.81 3.63
C TYR A 188 12.09 13.71 4.40
N MET A 189 11.58 13.37 5.58
CA MET A 189 12.03 12.24 6.39
C MET A 189 10.83 11.38 6.76
N TYR A 190 11.03 10.07 6.96
CA TYR A 190 9.98 9.27 7.58
C TYR A 190 10.16 9.29 9.09
N LEU A 191 9.07 9.41 9.83
CA LEU A 191 9.05 9.32 11.28
C LEU A 191 8.30 8.08 11.73
N LYS A 192 8.81 7.47 12.80
CA LYS A 192 8.14 6.41 13.55
C LYS A 192 8.14 6.78 15.03
N CYS A 193 6.97 6.67 15.66
CA CYS A 193 6.78 6.92 17.09
C CYS A 193 6.32 5.63 17.77
N SER A 194 7.20 5.05 18.60
CA SER A 194 6.96 3.73 19.21
C SER A 194 5.74 3.71 20.14
N ASP A 195 5.37 4.84 20.75
CA ASP A 195 4.21 4.96 21.65
C ASP A 195 2.88 5.00 20.89
N VAL A 196 2.91 5.37 19.60
CA VAL A 196 1.73 5.40 18.73
C VAL A 196 1.59 4.08 17.97
N SER A 197 2.66 3.67 17.27
CA SER A 197 2.76 2.44 16.48
C SER A 197 4.22 2.02 16.31
N SER A 198 4.51 0.75 16.59
CA SER A 198 5.89 0.21 16.57
C SER A 198 6.42 -0.08 15.17
N LEU A 199 5.54 -0.16 14.16
CA LEU A 199 5.85 -0.60 12.79
C LEU A 199 5.59 0.45 11.71
N GLU A 200 4.75 1.45 11.98
CA GLU A 200 4.34 2.41 10.96
C GLU A 200 5.32 3.56 10.79
N TRP A 201 5.73 3.79 9.54
CA TRP A 201 6.60 4.89 9.13
C TRP A 201 5.81 5.88 8.28
N HIS A 202 5.83 7.15 8.66
CA HIS A 202 5.06 8.21 8.00
C HIS A 202 5.98 9.31 7.47
N PRO A 203 5.89 9.68 6.17
CA PRO A 203 6.73 10.70 5.58
C PRO A 203 6.27 12.12 5.96
N PHE A 204 7.21 12.98 6.36
CA PHE A 204 6.98 14.39 6.65
C PHE A 204 8.09 15.26 6.07
N SER A 205 7.71 16.40 5.48
CA SER A 205 8.67 17.38 4.97
C SER A 205 9.44 18.03 6.11
N ILE A 206 10.75 18.17 5.93
CA ILE A 206 11.61 18.87 6.91
C ILE A 206 11.35 20.37 6.78
N THR A 207 10.93 21.01 7.86
CA THR A 207 10.58 22.44 7.89
C THR A 207 11.68 23.32 8.47
N SER A 208 12.71 22.75 9.11
CA SER A 208 13.90 23.48 9.56
C SER A 208 14.86 23.76 8.39
N ALA A 209 15.72 24.77 8.54
CA ALA A 209 16.76 25.08 7.57
C ALA A 209 17.95 24.11 7.70
N PRO A 210 18.64 23.74 6.60
CA PRO A 210 19.81 22.85 6.65
C PRO A 210 20.95 23.28 7.58
N GLY A 211 21.00 24.56 7.96
CA GLY A 211 21.96 25.12 8.91
C GLY A 211 21.53 25.07 10.38
N ASP A 212 20.29 24.69 10.69
CA ASP A 212 19.79 24.65 12.06
C ASP A 212 20.38 23.45 12.84
N ASP A 213 20.64 23.62 14.13
CA ASP A 213 21.14 22.56 15.02
C ASP A 213 20.06 21.54 15.44
N TYR A 214 18.83 21.72 14.95
CA TYR A 214 17.68 20.87 15.21
C TYR A 214 16.96 20.51 13.91
N LEU A 215 16.09 19.51 13.98
CA LEU A 215 15.20 19.13 12.90
C LEU A 215 13.76 19.42 13.30
N SER A 216 12.98 20.03 12.41
CA SER A 216 11.55 20.26 12.66
C SER A 216 10.66 19.70 11.56
N VAL A 217 9.47 19.26 11.96
CA VAL A 217 8.39 18.88 11.05
C VAL A 217 7.05 19.47 11.52
N HIS A 218 6.17 19.74 10.57
CA HIS A 218 4.78 20.15 10.83
C HIS A 218 3.84 19.04 10.37
N ILE A 219 3.12 18.44 11.32
CA ILE A 219 2.26 17.28 11.09
C ILE A 219 0.81 17.73 11.19
N ARG A 220 0.06 17.69 10.09
CA ARG A 220 -1.39 17.93 10.12
C ARG A 220 -2.11 16.65 10.52
N ASP A 221 -3.16 16.79 11.33
CA ASP A 221 -4.05 15.70 11.67
C ASP A 221 -4.92 15.29 10.46
N GLN A 222 -4.56 14.21 9.76
CA GLN A 222 -5.25 13.75 8.54
C GLN A 222 -5.56 12.25 8.52
N GLY A 223 -5.24 11.51 9.58
CA GLY A 223 -5.51 10.07 9.66
C GLY A 223 -5.30 9.51 11.06
N ASP A 224 -5.61 8.23 11.23
CA ASP A 224 -5.64 7.56 12.53
C ASP A 224 -4.31 7.69 13.29
N TRP A 225 -3.19 7.54 12.60
CA TRP A 225 -1.86 7.66 13.20
C TRP A 225 -1.53 9.09 13.63
N THR A 226 -1.81 10.11 12.80
CA THR A 226 -1.53 11.51 13.14
C THR A 226 -2.43 12.01 14.26
N ASN A 227 -3.67 11.53 14.31
CA ASN A 227 -4.64 11.85 15.36
C ASN A 227 -4.20 11.25 16.70
N LYS A 228 -3.77 9.98 16.69
CA LYS A 228 -3.23 9.32 17.87
C LYS A 228 -1.93 9.98 18.35
N LEU A 229 -1.01 10.32 17.44
CA LEU A 229 0.20 11.09 17.77
C LEU A 229 -0.15 12.41 18.46
N ARG A 230 -1.11 13.15 17.92
CA ARG A 230 -1.53 14.43 18.49
C ARG A 230 -2.15 14.25 19.87
N SER A 231 -3.11 13.33 20.04
CA SER A 231 -3.74 13.07 21.34
C SER A 231 -2.70 12.68 22.41
N THR A 232 -1.78 11.77 22.09
CA THR A 232 -0.68 11.39 23.00
C THR A 232 0.13 12.58 23.49
N PHE A 233 0.41 13.56 22.63
CA PHE A 233 1.17 14.75 23.03
C PHE A 233 0.31 15.89 23.60
N SER A 234 -0.96 15.99 23.24
CA SER A 234 -1.91 16.94 23.85
C SER A 234 -2.13 16.62 25.33
N ASP A 235 -2.19 15.34 25.70
CA ASP A 235 -2.31 14.92 27.09
C ASP A 235 -1.07 15.33 27.92
N VAL A 236 0.12 15.30 27.31
CA VAL A 236 1.38 15.70 27.96
C VAL A 236 1.57 17.22 28.00
N CYS A 237 1.10 17.95 26.99
CA CYS A 237 1.23 19.40 26.89
C CYS A 237 0.15 20.18 27.67
N SER A 238 -0.82 19.52 28.31
CA SER A 238 -1.88 20.20 29.08
C SER A 238 -1.29 20.99 30.26
N PRO A 239 -1.54 22.31 30.37
CA PRO A 239 -0.95 23.12 31.43
C PRO A 239 -1.65 22.86 32.77
N ALA A 240 -0.87 22.46 33.77
CA ALA A 240 -1.28 22.49 35.17
C ALA A 240 -1.18 23.91 35.76
N ILE A 241 -1.88 24.95 35.25
CA ILE A 241 -2.11 26.21 36.01
C ILE A 241 -3.43 26.89 35.58
N PRO A 242 -4.42 27.04 36.49
CA PRO A 242 -5.58 27.91 36.27
C PRO A 242 -5.16 29.38 36.44
N GLY A 243 -5.38 30.23 35.42
CA GLY A 243 -5.41 31.68 35.63
C GLY A 243 -4.67 32.62 34.67
N LYS A 244 -4.11 32.19 33.53
CA LYS A 244 -3.64 33.14 32.50
C LYS A 244 -4.08 32.76 31.09
N MET A 245 -5.24 33.29 30.72
CA MET A 245 -5.71 33.37 29.34
C MET A 245 -4.74 34.29 28.56
N SER A 246 -4.05 33.76 27.55
CA SER A 246 -3.31 34.57 26.59
C SER A 246 -3.49 33.98 25.20
N GLU A 247 -4.14 34.74 24.31
CA GLU A 247 -4.62 34.43 22.95
C GLU A 247 -3.56 34.03 21.90
N ARG A 248 -2.33 33.67 22.29
CA ARG A 248 -1.26 33.25 21.37
C ARG A 248 -0.32 32.19 21.97
N ARG A 249 -0.85 31.21 22.69
CA ARG A 249 -0.04 30.11 23.21
C ARG A 249 -0.23 28.84 22.37
N ALA A 250 0.82 28.45 21.65
CA ALA A 250 1.04 27.04 21.43
C ALA A 250 1.35 26.41 22.80
N ASP A 251 0.68 25.31 23.13
CA ASP A 251 0.99 24.57 24.35
C ASP A 251 2.39 23.99 24.18
N LEU A 252 3.34 24.66 24.84
CA LEU A 252 4.77 24.46 24.70
C LEU A 252 5.23 23.56 25.84
N TRP A 253 5.61 22.34 25.50
CA TRP A 253 6.30 21.47 26.43
C TRP A 253 7.81 21.56 26.19
N ASN A 254 8.53 21.81 27.28
CA ASN A 254 9.99 21.92 27.34
C ASN A 254 10.42 21.11 28.57
N GLY A 255 10.80 19.84 28.40
CA GLY A 255 11.11 19.00 29.54
C GLY A 255 11.89 17.74 29.18
N ASP A 256 12.57 17.19 30.19
CA ASP A 256 13.40 15.99 30.07
C ASP A 256 12.61 14.67 30.33
N ASN A 257 11.28 14.78 30.52
CA ASN A 257 10.41 13.69 30.99
C ASN A 257 9.46 13.11 29.91
N LEU A 258 9.95 12.95 28.68
CA LEU A 258 9.47 11.86 27.82
C LEU A 258 10.60 10.83 27.72
N LEU A 259 10.66 10.01 28.76
CA LEU A 259 11.41 8.77 28.78
C LEU A 259 10.95 7.93 27.58
N THR A 260 11.89 7.60 26.71
CA THR A 260 11.87 6.45 25.78
C THR A 260 11.05 6.48 24.50
N THR A 261 10.44 7.61 24.08
CA THR A 261 9.92 7.66 22.69
C THR A 261 11.08 7.69 21.70
N LYS A 262 11.49 6.52 21.23
CA LYS A 262 12.46 6.39 20.14
C LYS A 262 11.77 6.85 18.88
N PHE A 263 11.95 8.13 18.56
CA PHE A 263 11.72 8.61 17.21
C PHE A 263 12.84 8.07 16.35
N CYS A 264 12.49 7.14 15.48
CA CYS A 264 13.39 6.77 14.41
C CYS A 264 13.03 7.62 13.21
N PHE A 265 14.03 8.21 12.55
CA PHE A 265 13.81 8.73 11.22
C PHE A 265 14.60 7.96 10.17
N HIS A 266 14.04 7.92 8.97
CA HIS A 266 14.66 7.34 7.79
C HIS A 266 14.91 8.46 6.79
N LYS A 267 16.19 8.67 6.44
CA LYS A 267 16.59 9.54 5.34
C LYS A 267 16.98 8.71 4.13
N GLU A 268 16.32 8.97 3.02
CA GLU A 268 16.78 8.55 1.70
C GLU A 268 17.91 9.51 1.30
N ASN A 269 19.15 9.02 1.23
CA ASN A 269 20.19 9.79 0.57
C ASN A 269 19.85 9.77 -0.93
N PHE A 270 19.73 10.91 -1.60
CA PHE A 270 19.58 10.94 -3.06
C PHE A 270 20.92 11.28 -3.68
#